data_AF-A0A2P6G037-F1
#
_entry.id   AF-A0A2P6G037-F1
#
_cell.length_a   1.000
_cell.length_b   1.000
_cell.length_c   1.000
_cell.angle_alpha   90.00
_cell.angle_beta   90.00
_cell.angle_gamma   90.00
#
_symmetry.space_group_name_H-M   'P 1'
#
loop_
_entity.id
_entity.type
_entity.pdbx_description
1 polymer ?
#
loop_
_entity_poly.entity_id
_entity_poly.type
_entity_poly.pdbx_seq_one_letter_code
_entity_poly.pdbx_strand_id
1 'polypeptide(L)' 'DAPEKGQNCRDKNAKMYRCGVASTNALLSLIKNFPQRIVQCQYMGKDAYGRFIGECSIGKININMWLVEWLGTSIS' A
#
# COMPACT_ATOMS: atom_id res chain seq x y z
N ASP A 1 -0.03 2.78 -8.69
CA ASP A 1 -0.83 3.32 -7.58
C ASP A 1 -1.50 2.24 -6.77
N ALA A 2 -1.52 2.41 -5.45
CA ALA A 2 -2.41 1.66 -4.57
C ALA A 2 -3.85 2.16 -4.77
N PRO A 3 -4.87 1.28 -4.63
CA PRO A 3 -6.25 1.69 -4.79
C PRO A 3 -6.62 2.72 -3.71
N GLU A 4 -7.34 3.77 -4.10
CA GLU A 4 -7.82 4.77 -3.16
C GLU A 4 -8.76 4.12 -2.13
N LYS A 5 -8.80 4.64 -0.90
CA LYS A 5 -9.56 4.04 0.22
C LYS A 5 -11.03 3.74 -0.13
N GLY A 6 -11.65 4.54 -0.99
CA GLY A 6 -13.04 4.37 -1.44
C GLY A 6 -13.22 3.46 -2.66
N GLN A 7 -12.14 3.01 -3.29
CA GLN A 7 -12.19 2.21 -4.51
C GLN A 7 -12.63 0.77 -4.21
N ASN A 8 -13.52 0.27 -5.06
CA ASN A 8 -13.87 -1.14 -5.15
C ASN A 8 -13.10 -1.77 -6.32
N CYS A 9 -12.55 -2.95 -6.08
CA CYS A 9 -11.89 -3.76 -7.10
C CYS A 9 -12.65 -5.08 -7.28
N ARG A 10 -12.33 -5.81 -8.34
CA ARG A 10 -12.82 -7.17 -8.57
C ARG A 10 -11.70 -8.16 -8.29
N ASP A 11 -12.00 -9.21 -7.54
CA ASP A 11 -11.08 -10.34 -7.38
C ASP A 11 -11.10 -11.25 -8.65
N LYS A 12 -10.29 -12.31 -8.67
CA LYS A 12 -10.29 -13.30 -9.78
C LYS A 12 -11.65 -13.93 -10.07
N ASN A 13 -12.57 -13.96 -9.10
CA ASN A 13 -13.91 -14.51 -9.25
C ASN A 13 -14.92 -13.42 -9.68
N ALA A 14 -14.43 -12.25 -10.13
CA ALA A 14 -15.21 -11.07 -10.46
C ALA A 14 -16.03 -10.50 -9.28
N LYS A 15 -15.74 -10.92 -8.04
CA LYS A 15 -16.43 -10.43 -6.85
C LYS A 15 -15.92 -9.06 -6.48
N MET A 16 -16.85 -8.14 -6.28
CA MET A 16 -16.53 -6.79 -5.82
C MET A 16 -16.07 -6.83 -4.36
N TYR A 17 -14.94 -6.18 -4.09
CA TYR A 17 -14.44 -6.00 -2.73
C TYR A 17 -13.83 -4.60 -2.55
N ARG A 18 -13.82 -4.12 -1.30
CA ARG A 18 -13.34 -2.78 -0.93
C ARG A 18 -11.81 -2.78 -0.86
N CYS A 19 -11.13 -2.90 -2.00
CA CYS A 19 -9.68 -3.02 -2.09
C CYS A 19 -8.93 -1.87 -1.41
N GLY A 20 -9.46 -0.63 -1.46
CA GLY A 20 -8.86 0.50 -0.73
C GLY A 20 -8.85 0.30 0.79
N VAL A 21 -9.97 -0.16 1.36
CA VAL A 21 -10.08 -0.48 2.79
C VAL A 21 -9.20 -1.67 3.15
N ALA A 22 -9.20 -2.71 2.31
CA ALA A 22 -8.41 -3.90 2.55
C ALA A 22 -6.89 -3.60 2.53
N SER A 23 -6.43 -2.81 1.56
CA SER A 23 -5.03 -2.36 1.47
C SER A 23 -4.63 -1.50 2.67
N THR A 24 -5.52 -0.61 3.12
CA THR A 24 -5.30 0.20 4.33
C THR A 24 -5.13 -0.68 5.56
N ASN A 25 -6.00 -1.68 5.74
CA ASN A 25 -5.93 -2.59 6.89
C ASN A 25 -4.68 -3.47 6.85
N ALA A 26 -4.28 -3.92 5.67
CA ALA A 26 -3.07 -4.71 5.47
C ALA A 26 -1.82 -3.91 5.84
N LEU A 27 -1.71 -2.66 5.37
CA LEU A 27 -0.61 -1.76 5.72
C LEU A 27 -0.56 -1.47 7.23
N LEU A 28 -1.71 -1.19 7.84
CA LEU A 28 -1.80 -1.00 9.29
C LEU A 28 -1.31 -2.23 10.06
N SER A 29 -1.64 -3.42 9.58
CA SER A 29 -1.22 -4.68 10.20
C SER A 29 0.29 -4.90 10.06
N LEU A 30 0.85 -4.63 8.87
CA LEU A 30 2.30 -4.68 8.64
C LEU A 30 3.05 -3.78 9.62
N ILE A 31 2.64 -2.52 9.74
CA ILE A 31 3.30 -1.54 10.61
C ILE A 31 3.16 -1.94 12.07
N LYS A 32 1.97 -2.35 12.52
CA LYS A 32 1.71 -2.75 13.91
C LYS A 32 2.55 -3.96 14.35
N ASN A 33 2.73 -4.92 13.45
CA ASN A 33 3.48 -6.15 13.73
C ASN A 33 5.00 -5.95 13.63
N PHE A 34 5.47 -4.82 13.11
CA PHE A 34 6.89 -4.54 13.06
C PHE A 34 7.42 -4.11 14.44
N PRO A 35 8.56 -4.65 14.93
CA PRO A 35 9.03 -4.39 16.30
C PRO A 35 9.28 -2.91 16.59
N GLN A 36 9.84 -2.18 15.63
CA GLN A 36 10.27 -0.80 15.81
C GLN A 36 9.19 0.21 15.44
N ARG A 37 8.24 -0.16 14.56
CA ARG A 37 7.17 0.71 14.03
C ARG A 37 7.65 2.05 13.46
N ILE A 38 8.93 2.14 13.08
CA ILE A 38 9.53 3.34 12.48
C ILE A 38 9.45 3.19 10.97
N VAL A 39 8.67 4.06 10.33
CA VAL A 39 8.62 4.18 8.88
C VAL A 39 9.60 5.28 8.46
N GLN A 40 10.46 4.96 7.49
CA GLN A 40 11.38 5.90 6.87
C GLN A 40 10.92 6.17 5.44
N CYS A 41 10.73 7.43 5.07
CA CYS A 41 10.35 7.81 3.72
C CYS A 41 11.40 8.71 3.10
N GLN A 42 11.82 8.37 1.88
CA GLN A 42 12.72 9.18 1.07
C GLN A 42 11.90 10.01 0.08
N TYR A 43 12.09 11.32 0.10
CA TYR A 43 11.43 12.24 -0.81
C TYR A 43 12.11 12.19 -2.19
N MET A 44 11.32 11.93 -3.23
CA MET A 44 11.80 11.78 -4.61
C MET A 44 11.41 12.95 -5.51
N GLY A 45 10.57 13.87 -5.03
CA GLY A 45 10.10 15.01 -5.81
C GLY A 45 8.59 15.20 -5.73
N LYS A 46 8.07 16.08 -6.59
CA LYS A 46 6.63 16.28 -6.75
C LYS A 46 6.19 15.87 -8.16
N ASP A 47 4.98 15.35 -8.27
CA ASP A 47 4.36 15.14 -9.58
C ASP A 47 3.89 16.46 -10.21
N ALA A 48 3.36 16.39 -11.44
CA ALA A 48 2.83 17.55 -12.18
C ALA A 48 1.65 18.24 -11.47
N TYR A 49 1.00 17.56 -10.52
CA TYR A 49 -0.08 18.11 -9.70
C TYR A 49 0.42 18.67 -8.35
N GLY A 50 1.74 18.64 -8.10
CA GLY A 50 2.38 19.15 -6.89
C GLY A 50 2.33 18.19 -5.70
N ARG A 51 1.91 16.93 -5.89
CA ARG A 51 1.86 15.92 -4.81
C ARG A 51 3.25 15.37 -4.53
N PHE A 52 3.61 15.23 -3.26
CA PHE A 52 4.90 14.65 -2.85
C PHE A 52 4.96 13.17 -3.24
N ILE A 53 6.01 12.79 -3.96
CA ILE A 53 6.37 11.40 -4.26
C ILE A 53 7.51 11.01 -3.32
N GLY A 54 7.38 9.82 -2.74
CA GLY A 54 8.43 9.22 -1.95
C GLY A 54 8.31 7.71 -1.85
N GLU A 55 9.42 7.09 -1.53
CA GLU A 55 9.49 5.67 -1.23
C GLU A 55 9.62 5.49 0.28
N CYS A 56 8.75 4.66 0.84
CA CYS A 56 8.74 4.39 2.27
C CYS A 56 9.18 2.96 2.56
N SER A 57 9.90 2.78 3.66
CA SER A 57 10.34 1.50 4.15
C SER A 57 10.12 1.37 5.66
N ILE A 58 9.99 0.13 6.11
CA ILE A 58 9.97 -0.23 7.54
C ILE A 58 10.97 -1.36 7.78
N GLY A 59 12.02 -1.07 8.54
CA GLY A 59 13.20 -1.94 8.63
C GLY A 59 13.80 -2.19 7.24
N LYS A 60 13.75 -3.44 6.76
CA LYS A 60 14.24 -3.84 5.44
C LYS A 60 13.13 -3.98 4.39
N ILE A 61 11.87 -3.74 4.75
CA ILE A 61 10.72 -3.89 3.84
C ILE A 61 10.47 -2.56 3.14
N ASN A 62 10.49 -2.55 1.80
CA ASN A 62 9.97 -1.44 1.00
C ASN A 62 8.44 -1.54 0.98
N ILE A 63 7.76 -0.57 1.60
CA ILE A 63 6.30 -0.55 1.76
C ILE A 63 5.60 -0.40 0.41
N ASN A 64 6.16 0.41 -0.49
CA ASN A 64 5.60 0.65 -1.82
C ASN A 64 5.55 -0.65 -2.62
N MET A 65 6.66 -1.39 -2.67
CA MET A 65 6.75 -2.68 -3.37
C MET A 65 5.86 -3.74 -2.70
N TRP A 66 5.90 -3.84 -1.37
CA TRP A 66 5.10 -4.80 -0.62
C TRP A 66 3.59 -4.60 -0.87
N LEU A 67 3.12 -3.36 -0.99
CA LEU A 67 1.73 -3.07 -1.32
C LEU A 67 1.34 -3.58 -2.71
N VAL A 68 2.23 -3.49 -3.70
CA VAL A 68 1.99 -4.03 -5.05
C VAL A 68 1.88 -5.56 -5.00
N GLU A 69 2.77 -6.23 -4.28
CA GLU A 69 2.73 -7.69 -4.11
C GLU A 69 1.47 -8.14 -3.33
N TRP A 70 1.10 -7.41 -2.29
CA TRP A 70 -0.10 -7.70 -1.51
C TRP A 70 -1.37 -7.58 -2.34
N LEU A 71 -1.45 -6.57 -3.21
CA LEU A 71 -2.56 -6.43 -4.17
C LEU A 71 -2.63 -7.63 -5.12
N GLY A 72 -1.50 -8.06 -5.68
CA GLY A 72 -1.43 -9.20 -6.60
C GLY A 72 -1.84 -10.53 -5.97
N THR A 73 -1.44 -10.77 -4.72
CA THR A 73 -1.80 -11.98 -3.97
C THR A 73 -3.25 -11.98 -3.49
N SER A 74 -3.82 -10.80 -3.19
CA SER A 74 -5.24 -10.65 -2.80
C SER A 74 -6.22 -10.84 -3.96
N ILE A 75 -5.73 -10.81 -5.20
CA ILE A 75 -6.49 -11.08 -6.42
C ILE A 75 -6.39 -12.58 -6.79
N SER A 76 -5.47 -13.35 -6.18
CA SER A 76 -5.12 -14.72 -6.58
C SER A 76 -5.86 -15.84 -5.86
#